data_AF-D3D9Q7-F1
#
_entry.id   AF-D3D9Q7-F1
#
_cell.length_a   1.000
_cell.length_b   1.000
_cell.length_c   1.000
_cell.angle_alpha   90.00
_cell.angle_beta   90.00
_cell.angle_gamma   90.00
#
_symmetry.space_group_name_H-M   'P 1'
#
loop_
_entity.id
_entity.type
_entity.pdbx_description
1 polymer ?
#
loop_
_entity_poly.entity_id
_entity_poly.type
_entity_poly.pdbx_seq_one_letter_code
_entity_poly.pdbx_strand_id
1 'polypeptide(L)'
;AAALAGAYHQRWEHETANRQVKTYLRGPGKVLRSQSPEGVYQEIWGYLLTHHAIAALICAAATAAGIDPDRVRFTRTVRVLRRQVADPPAFSP
;
A
#
# COMPACT_ATOMS: atom_id res chain seq x y z
N ALA A 1 26.98 -17.35 -3.42
CA ALA A 1 27.23 -15.92 -3.17
C ALA A 1 26.21 -15.00 -3.86
N ALA A 2 26.02 -15.10 -5.19
CA ALA A 2 25.12 -14.20 -5.94
C ALA A 2 23.64 -14.21 -5.48
N ALA A 3 23.07 -15.39 -5.20
CA ALA A 3 21.69 -15.50 -4.73
C ALA A 3 21.46 -14.81 -3.37
N LEU A 4 22.42 -14.91 -2.45
CA LEU A 4 22.37 -14.22 -1.15
C LEU A 4 22.44 -12.70 -1.32
N ALA A 5 23.32 -12.21 -2.18
CA ALA A 5 23.43 -10.79 -2.50
C ALA A 5 22.14 -10.24 -3.12
N GLY A 6 21.53 -11.00 -4.04
CA GLY A 6 20.22 -10.66 -4.63
C GLY A 6 19.10 -10.61 -3.58
N ALA A 7 19.00 -11.61 -2.71
CA ALA A 7 18.00 -11.62 -1.64
C ALA A 7 18.21 -10.48 -0.62
N TYR A 8 19.46 -10.13 -0.32
CA TYR A 8 19.76 -9.00 0.56
C TYR A 8 19.36 -7.65 -0.06
N HIS A 9 19.49 -7.52 -1.38
CA HIS A 9 18.98 -6.36 -2.11
C HIS A 9 17.45 -6.29 -2.03
N GLN A 10 16.76 -7.42 -2.23
CA GLN A 10 15.30 -7.53 -2.11
C GLN A 10 14.78 -7.23 -0.69
N ARG A 11 15.61 -7.34 0.35
CA ARG A 11 15.24 -6.91 1.71
C ARG A 11 14.91 -5.42 1.78
N TRP A 12 15.57 -4.60 0.97
CA TRP A 12 15.32 -3.15 0.95
C TRP A 12 13.91 -2.81 0.47
N GLU A 13 13.28 -3.68 -0.31
CA GLU A 13 11.87 -3.52 -0.70
C GLU A 13 10.93 -3.50 0.51
N HIS A 14 11.31 -4.15 1.61
CA HIS A 14 10.56 -4.08 2.85
C HIS A 14 10.58 -2.67 3.48
N GLU A 15 11.69 -1.94 3.37
CA GLU A 15 11.77 -0.55 3.82
C GLU A 15 10.92 0.37 2.92
N THR A 16 10.94 0.12 1.61
CA THR A 16 10.07 0.80 0.65
C THR A 16 8.59 0.58 0.98
N ALA A 17 8.16 -0.65 1.24
CA ALA A 17 6.80 -0.98 1.64
C ALA A 17 6.39 -0.29 2.94
N ASN A 18 7.27 -0.29 3.95
CA ASN A 18 7.05 0.45 5.19
C ASN A 18 6.85 1.95 4.95
N ARG A 19 7.63 2.57 4.05
CA ARG A 19 7.46 3.96 3.67
C ARG A 19 6.12 4.18 2.96
N GLN A 20 5.72 3.28 2.06
CA GLN A 20 4.45 3.34 1.35
C GLN A 20 3.26 3.34 2.32
N VAL A 21 3.27 2.46 3.31
CA VAL A 21 2.24 2.39 4.37
C VAL A 21 2.25 3.64 5.23
N LYS A 22 3.38 3.96 5.87
CA LYS A 22 3.47 5.00 6.91
C LYS A 22 3.34 6.42 6.38
N THR A 23 3.79 6.66 5.15
CA THR A 23 3.92 8.01 4.58
C THR A 23 2.84 8.30 3.55
N TYR A 24 2.57 7.38 2.62
CA TYR A 24 1.72 7.66 1.47
C TYR A 24 0.28 7.19 1.68
N LEU A 25 0.11 5.97 2.18
CA LEU A 25 -1.22 5.39 2.36
C LEU A 25 -1.93 6.00 3.57
N ARG A 26 -1.29 5.95 4.75
CA ARG A 26 -1.79 6.62 5.96
C ARG A 26 -1.78 8.14 5.83
N GLY A 27 -0.72 8.68 5.21
CA GLY A 27 -0.46 10.12 5.17
C GLY A 27 0.39 10.61 6.35
N PRO A 28 1.07 11.76 6.19
CA PRO A 28 1.91 12.34 7.24
C PRO A 28 1.07 12.82 8.44
N GLY A 29 1.64 12.71 9.63
CA GLY A 29 1.08 13.29 10.87
C GLY A 29 -0.22 12.65 11.38
N LYS A 30 -0.70 11.55 10.79
CA LYS A 30 -1.89 10.85 11.25
C LYS A 30 -1.55 9.91 12.42
N VAL A 31 -2.29 10.07 13.51
CA VAL A 31 -2.28 9.19 14.68
C VAL A 31 -3.37 8.13 14.51
N LEU A 32 -3.13 6.92 15.03
CA LEU A 32 -4.16 5.87 15.12
C LEU A 32 -5.26 6.32 16.07
N ARG A 33 -6.52 5.95 15.79
CA ARG A 33 -7.69 6.56 16.44
C ARG A 33 -8.15 5.81 17.67
N SER A 34 -7.98 4.49 17.69
CA SER A 34 -8.40 3.62 18.78
C SER A 34 -7.60 3.91 20.04
N GLN A 35 -8.30 3.91 21.17
CA GLN A 35 -7.72 4.02 22.50
C GLN A 35 -7.51 2.65 23.17
N SER A 36 -7.86 1.55 22.51
CA SER A 36 -7.59 0.18 22.97
C SER A 36 -6.48 -0.48 22.14
N PRO A 37 -5.61 -1.32 22.75
CA PRO A 37 -4.58 -2.06 22.03
C PRO A 37 -5.13 -2.91 20.89
N GLU A 38 -6.25 -3.61 21.11
CA GLU A 38 -6.88 -4.43 20.08
C GLU A 38 -7.34 -3.60 18.88
N GLY A 39 -8.02 -2.48 19.12
CA GLY A 39 -8.44 -1.60 18.02
C GLY A 39 -7.26 -0.96 17.28
N VAL A 40 -6.15 -0.69 17.98
CA VAL A 40 -4.90 -0.22 17.34
C VAL A 40 -4.33 -1.30 16.40
N TYR A 41 -4.32 -2.58 16.82
CA TYR A 41 -3.92 -3.67 15.94
C TYR A 41 -4.82 -3.78 14.71
N GLN A 42 -6.14 -3.66 14.88
CA GLN A 42 -7.09 -3.67 13.78
C GLN A 42 -6.84 -2.55 12.76
N GLU A 43 -6.55 -1.33 13.23
CA GLU A 43 -6.18 -0.22 12.34
C GLU A 43 -4.89 -0.51 11.55
N ILE A 44 -3.87 -1.07 12.21
CA ILE A 44 -2.61 -1.46 11.56
C ILE A 44 -2.89 -2.52 10.49
N TRP A 45 -3.68 -3.55 10.81
CA TRP A 45 -4.10 -4.57 9.85
C TRP A 45 -4.86 -3.96 8.67
N GLY A 46 -5.73 -2.99 8.91
CA GLY A 46 -6.42 -2.25 7.84
C GLY A 46 -5.45 -1.58 6.86
N TYR A 47 -4.39 -0.93 7.37
CA TYR A 47 -3.37 -0.34 6.51
C TYR A 47 -2.56 -1.39 5.73
N LEU A 48 -2.17 -2.49 6.38
CA LEU A 48 -1.40 -3.55 5.74
C LEU A 48 -2.21 -4.26 4.65
N LEU A 49 -3.47 -4.59 4.93
CA LEU A 49 -4.38 -5.19 3.94
C LEU A 49 -4.62 -4.26 2.76
N THR A 50 -4.83 -2.96 3.02
CA THR A 50 -5.02 -1.98 1.96
C THR A 50 -3.75 -1.84 1.10
N HIS A 51 -2.56 -1.81 1.71
CA HIS A 51 -1.30 -1.82 0.97
C HIS A 51 -1.14 -3.07 0.10
N HIS A 52 -1.41 -4.24 0.68
CA HIS A 52 -1.36 -5.51 -0.05
C HIS A 52 -2.30 -5.53 -1.25
N ALA A 53 -3.55 -5.09 -1.09
CA ALA A 53 -4.52 -5.02 -2.18
C ALA A 53 -4.06 -4.08 -3.32
N ILE A 54 -3.48 -2.93 -2.97
CA ILE A 54 -2.93 -1.99 -3.96
C ILE A 54 -1.73 -2.60 -4.69
N ALA A 55 -0.83 -3.26 -3.97
CA ALA A 55 0.34 -3.92 -4.55
C ALA A 55 -0.08 -5.06 -5.50
N ALA A 56 -1.03 -5.89 -5.10
CA ALA A 56 -1.58 -6.95 -5.94
C ALA A 56 -2.23 -6.39 -7.23
N LEU A 57 -2.98 -5.30 -7.11
CA LEU A 57 -3.56 -4.61 -8.26
C LEU A 57 -2.47 -4.04 -9.20
N ILE A 58 -1.40 -3.46 -8.65
CA ILE A 58 -0.27 -2.99 -9.45
C ILE A 58 0.36 -4.14 -10.22
N CYS A 59 0.66 -5.26 -9.56
CA CYS A 59 1.25 -6.43 -10.20
C CYS A 59 0.35 -6.96 -11.32
N ALA A 60 -0.96 -7.10 -11.07
CA ALA A 60 -1.92 -7.55 -12.07
C ALA A 60 -1.98 -6.59 -13.28
N ALA A 61 -2.10 -5.28 -13.04
CA ALA A 61 -2.17 -4.28 -14.11
C ALA A 61 -0.87 -4.17 -14.92
N ALA A 62 0.28 -4.22 -14.25
CA ALA A 62 1.60 -4.18 -14.88
C ALA A 62 1.84 -5.43 -15.74
N THR A 63 1.45 -6.61 -15.23
CA THR A 63 1.50 -7.88 -15.97
C THR A 63 0.63 -7.81 -17.22
N ALA A 64 -0.61 -7.33 -17.10
CA ALA A 64 -1.50 -7.16 -18.25
C ALA A 64 -0.97 -6.17 -19.30
N ALA A 65 -0.17 -5.18 -18.88
CA ALA A 65 0.46 -4.20 -19.75
C ALA A 65 1.85 -4.61 -20.27
N GLY A 66 2.40 -5.75 -19.84
CA GLY A 66 3.76 -6.17 -20.20
C GLY A 66 4.85 -5.24 -19.65
N ILE A 67 4.60 -4.56 -18.53
CA ILE A 67 5.54 -3.64 -17.89
C ILE A 67 5.96 -4.24 -16.55
N ASP A 68 7.22 -4.02 -16.17
CA ASP A 68 7.73 -4.35 -14.84
C ASP A 68 6.91 -3.62 -13.75
N PRO A 69 6.29 -4.35 -12.79
CA PRO A 69 5.53 -3.77 -11.67
C PRO A 69 6.28 -2.69 -10.89
N ASP A 70 7.61 -2.81 -10.75
CA ASP A 70 8.44 -1.86 -10.00
C ASP A 70 8.51 -0.48 -10.67
N ARG A 71 8.15 -0.39 -11.96
CA ARG A 71 8.03 0.88 -12.68
C ARG A 71 6.73 1.62 -12.37
N VAL A 72 5.75 0.97 -11.75
CA VAL A 72 4.46 1.57 -11.40
C VAL A 72 4.56 2.29 -10.06
N ARG A 73 4.42 3.62 -10.08
CA ARG A 73 4.51 4.44 -8.87
C ARG A 73 3.31 4.21 -7.95
N PHE A 74 3.54 3.59 -6.79
CA PHE A 74 2.51 3.34 -5.76
C PHE A 74 1.66 4.57 -5.42
N THR A 75 2.29 5.75 -5.27
CA THR A 75 1.59 7.00 -4.95
C THR A 75 0.61 7.44 -6.04
N ARG A 76 0.90 7.14 -7.31
CA ARG A 76 -0.01 7.41 -8.43
C ARG A 76 -1.21 6.47 -8.35
N THR A 77 -0.98 5.18 -8.07
CA THR A 77 -2.06 4.19 -7.89
C THR A 77 -2.99 4.58 -6.75
N VAL A 78 -2.46 4.97 -5.58
CA VAL A 78 -3.27 5.46 -4.45
C VAL A 78 -4.16 6.64 -4.87
N ARG A 79 -3.63 7.60 -5.64
CA ARG A 79 -4.41 8.76 -6.11
C ARG A 79 -5.51 8.35 -7.08
N VAL A 80 -5.25 7.42 -7.99
CA VAL A 80 -6.26 6.88 -8.92
C VAL A 80 -7.35 6.15 -8.15
N LEU A 81 -6.99 5.23 -7.26
CA LEU A 81 -7.94 4.47 -6.45
C LEU A 81 -8.80 5.37 -5.57
N ARG A 82 -8.20 6.38 -4.90
CA ARG A 82 -8.97 7.35 -4.12
C ARG A 82 -9.98 8.11 -4.97
N ARG A 83 -9.68 8.44 -6.22
CA ARG A 83 -10.66 9.09 -7.11
C ARG A 83 -11.80 8.16 -7.50
N GLN A 84 -11.52 6.87 -7.71
CA GLN A 84 -12.54 5.88 -8.07
C GLN A 84 -13.44 5.49 -6.89
N VAL A 85 -12.87 5.43 -5.68
CA VAL A 85 -13.61 5.06 -4.46
C VAL A 85 -14.31 6.26 -3.82
N ALA A 86 -13.87 7.49 -4.10
CA ALA A 86 -14.51 8.71 -3.61
C ALA A 86 -15.77 9.11 -4.41
N ASP A 87 -16.17 8.34 -5.44
CA ASP A 87 -17.55 8.40 -5.90
C ASP A 87 -18.47 8.08 -4.71
N PRO A 88 -19.52 8.89 -4.47
CA PRO A 88 -20.21 8.90 -3.19
C PRO A 88 -20.80 7.53 -2.86
N PRO A 89 -20.84 7.13 -1.57
CA PRO A 89 -21.66 5.98 -1.18
C PRO A 89 -23.09 6.24 -1.67
N ALA A 90 -23.73 5.21 -2.23
CA ALA A 90 -25.13 5.23 -2.67
C ALA A 90 -26.15 5.50 -1.54
N PHE A 91 -25.67 5.85 -0.34
CA PHE A 91 -26.47 6.12 0.84
C PHE A 91 -26.31 7.58 1.22
N SER A 92 -27.41 8.33 1.02
CA SER A 92 -27.66 9.57 1.75
C SER A 92 -27.83 9.27 3.24
N PRO A 93 -27.51 10.23 4.13
CA PRO A 93 -27.78 10.10 5.57
C PRO A 93 -29.26 9.85 5.88
#